data_AF-A0A973KYN8-F1
#
_entry.id   AF-A0A973KYN8-F1
#
_cell.length_a   1.000
_cell.length_b   1.000
_cell.length_c   1.000
_cell.angle_alpha   90.00
_cell.angle_beta   90.00
_cell.angle_gamma   90.00
#
_symmetry.space_group_name_H-M   'P 1'
#
loop_
_entity.id
_entity.type
_entity.pdbx_description
1 polymer ?
#
loop_
_entity_poly.entity_id
_entity_poly.type
_entity_poly.pdbx_seq_one_letter_code
_entity_poly.pdbx_strand_id
1 'polypeptide(L)' 'MTVIVGLVHRKRVHLAGDSAGSDDYRLTICRDPKVFTNGPYVLGYTTSFRMGQLLHYAL' A
#
# COMPACT_ATOMS: atom_id res chain seq x y z
N MET A 1 -3.29 -11.82 1.68
CA MET A 1 -2.14 -11.80 0.73
C MET A 1 -2.08 -10.43 0.04
N THR A 2 -0.91 -9.84 -0.18
CA THR A 2 -0.74 -8.51 -0.81
C THR A 2 0.50 -8.50 -1.67
N VAL A 3 0.44 -7.83 -2.82
CA VAL A 3 1.58 -7.59 -3.70
C VAL A 3 1.90 -6.10 -3.69
N ILE A 4 3.13 -5.77 -3.34
CA ILE A 4 3.71 -4.42 -3.46
C ILE A 4 4.91 -4.52 -4.39
N VAL A 5 4.96 -3.67 -5.42
CA VAL A 5 6.04 -3.63 -6.41
C VAL A 5 6.69 -2.27 -6.41
N GLY A 6 8.03 -2.24 -6.35
CA GLY A 6 8.84 -1.04 -6.46
C GLY A 6 9.75 -1.07 -7.69
N LEU A 7 9.85 0.05 -8.40
CA LEU A 7 10.76 0.25 -9.52
C LEU A 7 11.43 1.62 -9.42
N VAL A 8 12.76 1.66 -9.49
CA VAL A 8 13.51 2.90 -9.66
C VAL A 8 13.86 3.06 -11.14
N HIS A 9 13.38 4.13 -11.76
CA HIS A 9 13.65 4.42 -13.17
C HIS A 9 13.86 5.92 -13.39
N ARG A 10 14.90 6.31 -14.12
CA ARG A 10 15.21 7.72 -14.45
C ARG A 10 15.15 8.66 -13.24
N LYS A 11 15.80 8.25 -12.13
CA LYS A 11 15.82 8.98 -10.85
C LYS A 11 14.44 9.21 -10.22
N ARG A 12 13.43 8.41 -10.59
CA ARG A 12 12.09 8.39 -9.98
C ARG A 12 11.81 7.04 -9.35
N VAL A 13 11.10 7.07 -8.24
CA VAL A 13 10.59 5.88 -7.56
C VAL A 13 9.14 5.67 -7.99
N HIS A 14 8.83 4.47 -8.48
CA HIS A 14 7.49 4.00 -8.75
C HIS A 14 7.15 2.93 -7.73
N LEU A 15 6.01 3.08 -7.06
CA LEU A 15 5.50 2.08 -6.12
C LEU A 15 4.05 1.79 -6.49
N ALA A 16 3.68 0.51 -6.50
CA ALA A 16 2.33 0.06 -6.81
C ALA A 16 1.92 -1.07 -5.87
N GLY A 17 0.62 -1.18 -5.63
CA GLY A 17 0.02 -2.25 -4.84
C GLY A 17 -1.26 -2.75 -5.48
N ASP A 18 -1.61 -4.00 -5.23
CA ASP A 18 -2.88 -4.58 -5.66
C ASP A 18 -4.08 -4.00 -4.87
N SER A 19 -5.29 -4.12 -5.41
CA SER A 19 -6.51 -3.65 -4.74
C SER A 19 -7.26 -4.72 -3.94
N ALA A 20 -6.72 -5.93 -3.77
CA ALA A 20 -7.39 -7.01 -3.06
C ALA A 20 -7.14 -6.94 -1.54
N GLY A 21 -8.20 -6.78 -0.74
CA GLY A 21 -8.17 -7.15 0.67
C GLY A 21 -8.65 -8.58 0.81
N SER A 22 -7.83 -9.46 1.39
CA SER A 22 -8.20 -10.87 1.53
C SER A 22 -7.91 -11.37 2.94
N ASP A 23 -8.87 -12.14 3.44
CA ASP A 23 -8.71 -13.12 4.51
C ASP A 23 -8.72 -14.55 3.91
N ASP A 24 -8.67 -15.58 4.77
CA ASP A 24 -8.54 -16.99 4.36
C ASP A 24 -9.52 -17.44 3.26
N TYR A 25 -10.76 -16.93 3.28
CA TYR A 25 -11.82 -17.40 2.40
C TYR A 25 -12.53 -16.29 1.61
N ARG A 26 -12.26 -15.02 1.93
CA ARG A 26 -12.91 -13.87 1.30
C ARG A 26 -11.91 -12.93 0.69
N LEU A 27 -12.29 -12.43 -0.48
CA LEU A 27 -11.60 -11.35 -1.17
C LEU A 27 -12.60 -10.20 -1.35
N THR A 28 -12.17 -9.00 -0.98
CA THR A 28 -12.88 -7.74 -1.18
C THR A 28 -11.99 -6.80 -1.96
N ILE A 29 -12.57 -6.01 -2.86
CA ILE A 29 -11.83 -4.92 -3.52
C ILE A 29 -11.71 -3.77 -2.51
N CYS A 30 -10.50 -3.56 -1.99
CA CYS A 30 -10.16 -2.46 -1.12
C CYS A 30 -9.88 -1.21 -1.96
N ARG A 31 -10.71 -0.17 -1.77
CA ARG A 31 -10.53 1.13 -2.45
C ARG A 31 -9.56 2.04 -1.72
N ASP A 32 -9.33 1.79 -0.44
CA ASP A 32 -8.34 2.56 0.32
C ASP A 32 -6.94 2.25 -0.23
N PRO A 33 -6.11 3.29 -0.45
CA PRO A 33 -4.80 3.10 -1.05
C PRO A 33 -3.88 2.30 -0.13
N LYS A 34 -3.27 1.25 -0.68
CA LYS A 34 -2.17 0.51 -0.03
C LYS A 34 -0.80 1.14 -0.24
N VAL A 35 -0.74 2.09 -1.17
CA VAL A 35 0.45 2.87 -1.52
C VAL A 35 0.08 4.35 -1.43
N PHE A 36 0.85 5.11 -0.66
CA PHE A 36 0.64 6.54 -0.46
C PHE A 36 1.97 7.26 -0.21
N THR A 37 1.95 8.58 -0.29
CA THR A 37 3.09 9.44 0.03
C THR A 37 2.96 10.03 1.42
N ASN A 38 4.02 10.00 2.22
CA ASN A 38 4.12 10.72 3.49
C ASN A 38 5.43 11.53 3.49
N GLY A 39 5.31 12.85 3.36
CA GLY A 39 6.45 13.76 3.17
C GLY A 39 7.31 13.36 1.95
N PRO A 40 8.63 13.19 2.11
CA PRO A 40 9.54 12.84 1.02
C PRO A 40 9.51 11.36 0.64
N TYR A 41 8.73 10.52 1.35
CA TYR A 41 8.72 9.08 1.15
C TYR A 41 7.44 8.61 0.44
N VAL A 42 7.59 7.56 -0.36
CA VAL A 42 6.47 6.74 -0.84
C VAL A 42 6.48 5.43 -0.06
N LEU A 43 5.33 5.07 0.51
CA LEU A 43 5.16 3.95 1.43
C LEU A 43 4.14 2.98 0.84
N GLY A 44 4.43 1.69 0.98
CA GLY A 44 3.50 0.61 0.70
C GLY A 44 3.44 -0.31 1.90
N TYR A 45 2.24 -0.80 2.24
CA TYR A 45 2.06 -1.68 3.40
C TYR A 45 1.37 -2.99 3.02
N THR A 46 1.52 -3.98 3.89
CA THR A 46 0.86 -5.28 3.80
C THR A 46 0.36 -5.71 5.18
N THR A 47 -0.37 -6.83 5.23
CA THR A 47 -0.86 -7.51 6.43
C THR A 47 -1.95 -6.76 7.21
N SER A 48 -1.70 -5.52 7.63
CA SER A 48 -2.62 -4.76 8.48
C SER A 48 -3.09 -3.47 7.81
N PHE A 49 -4.38 -3.41 7.48
CA PHE A 49 -5.02 -2.18 7.00
C PHE A 49 -4.95 -1.06 8.03
N ARG A 50 -5.11 -1.41 9.32
CA ARG A 50 -5.08 -0.40 10.39
C ARG A 50 -3.72 0.26 10.52
N MET A 51 -2.63 -0.51 10.38
CA MET A 51 -1.27 0.04 10.37
C MET A 51 -1.09 1.01 9.19
N GLY A 52 -1.54 0.62 7.99
CA GLY A 52 -1.51 1.50 6.81
C GLY A 52 -2.27 2.80 7.01
N GLN A 53 -3.48 2.75 7.60
CA GLN A 53 -4.28 3.93 7.90
C GLN A 53 -3.60 4.86 8.92
N LEU A 54 -2.96 4.32 9.96
CA LEU A 54 -2.24 5.13 10.94
C LEU A 54 -1.05 5.85 10.30
N LEU A 55 -0.27 5.17 9.47
CA LEU A 55 0.85 5.75 8.74
C LEU A 55 0.45 6.80 7.70
N HIS A 56 -0.78 6.71 7.17
CA HIS A 56 -1.26 7.65 6.15
C HIS A 56 -1.92 8.89 6.78
N TYR A 57 -2.70 8.71 7.85
CA TYR A 57 -3.62 9.76 8.32
C TYR A 57 -3.40 10.22 9.76
N ALA A 58 -2.55 9.55 10.54
CA ALA A 58 -2.42 9.84 11.98
C ALA A 58 -0.97 10.10 12.44
N LEU A 59 0.03 9.92 11.57
CA LEU A 59 1.46 10.06 11.84
C LEU A 59 2.15 10.80 10.70
#